data_AF-A0A1Q5LA16-F1
#
_entry.id   AF-A0A1Q5LA16-F1
#
_cell.length_a   1.000
_cell.length_b   1.000
_cell.length_c   1.000
_cell.angle_alpha   90.00
_cell.angle_beta   90.00
_cell.angle_gamma   90.00
#
_symmetry.space_group_name_H-M   'P 1'
#
loop_
_entity.id
_entity.type
_entity.pdbx_description
1 polymer ?
#
loop_
_entity_poly.entity_id
_entity_poly.type
_entity_poly.pdbx_seq_one_letter_code
_entity_poly.pdbx_strand_id
1 'polypeptide(L)' 'MTLTVERIRTDVADCLGEDPTDIPVDENLIDHGLDSVRIMTLLERWRREHAVTASFADLAERPALDAWASLLGAV' A
#
# COMPACT_ATOMS: atom_id res chain seq x y z
N MET A 1 7.20 -13.34 -7.00
CA MET A 1 5.96 -12.87 -7.65
C MET A 1 6.03 -11.36 -7.66
N THR A 2 5.80 -10.69 -8.79
CA THR A 2 5.84 -9.23 -8.86
C THR A 2 4.64 -8.63 -8.13
N LEU A 3 4.84 -7.52 -7.43
CA LEU A 3 3.75 -6.76 -6.84
C LEU A 3 3.03 -6.00 -7.98
N THR A 4 1.72 -5.78 -7.86
CA THR A 4 0.93 -5.00 -8.84
C THR A 4 0.10 -3.96 -8.11
N VAL A 5 -0.29 -2.89 -8.80
CA VAL A 5 -1.13 -1.82 -8.22
C VAL A 5 -2.43 -2.39 -7.64
N GLU A 6 -3.09 -3.27 -8.39
CA GLU A 6 -4.32 -3.94 -7.97
C GLU A 6 -4.13 -4.78 -6.71
N ARG A 7 -2.96 -5.42 -6.55
CA ARG A 7 -2.64 -6.18 -5.34
C ARG A 7 -2.47 -5.27 -4.13
N ILE A 8 -1.72 -4.17 -4.28
CA ILE A 8 -1.55 -3.16 -3.22
C ILE A 8 -2.92 -2.61 -2.82
N ARG A 9 -3.75 -2.25 -3.80
CA ARG A 9 -5.12 -1.76 -3.58
C ARG A 9 -5.97 -2.75 -2.82
N THR A 10 -5.92 -4.03 -3.22
CA THR A 10 -6.64 -5.12 -2.54
C THR A 10 -6.17 -5.30 -1.10
N ASP A 11 -4.86 -5.29 -0.85
CA ASP A 11 -4.31 -5.45 0.50
C ASP A 11 -4.67 -4.27 1.40
N VAL A 12 -4.69 -3.05 0.86
CA VAL A 12 -5.13 -1.84 1.57
C VAL A 12 -6.62 -1.93 1.91
N ALA A 13 -7.46 -2.32 0.95
CA ALA A 13 -8.90 -2.46 1.16
C ALA A 13 -9.23 -3.54 2.20
N ASP A 14 -8.54 -4.70 2.13
CA ASP A 14 -8.65 -5.78 3.12
C ASP A 14 -8.27 -5.30 4.52
N CYS A 15 -7.21 -4.49 4.63
CA CYS A 15 -6.88 -3.82 5.89
C CYS A 15 -8.05 -2.95 6.37
N LEU A 16 -8.53 -2.02 5.54
CA LEU A 16 -9.59 -1.07 5.90
C LEU A 16 -10.96 -1.74 6.11
N GLY A 17 -11.16 -2.95 5.59
CA GLY A 17 -12.45 -3.64 5.58
C GLY A 17 -13.40 -3.06 4.54
N GLU A 18 -12.86 -2.45 3.49
CA GLU A 18 -13.61 -1.80 2.40
C GLU A 18 -13.43 -2.54 1.08
N ASP A 19 -14.22 -2.17 0.07
CA ASP A 19 -14.07 -2.71 -1.26
C ASP A 19 -12.83 -2.09 -1.95
N PRO A 20 -11.99 -2.88 -2.65
CA PRO A 20 -10.85 -2.32 -3.37
C PRO A 20 -11.25 -1.24 -4.37
N THR A 21 -12.47 -1.29 -4.93
CA THR A 21 -12.93 -0.28 -5.88
C THR A 21 -13.22 1.08 -5.25
N ASP A 22 -13.44 1.14 -3.93
CA ASP A 22 -13.61 2.38 -3.16
C ASP A 22 -12.27 3.00 -2.73
N ILE A 23 -11.16 2.25 -2.76
CA ILE A 23 -9.85 2.77 -2.37
C ILE A 23 -9.29 3.67 -3.48
N PRO A 24 -9.03 4.97 -3.22
CA PRO A 24 -8.49 5.87 -4.23
C PRO A 24 -7.01 5.56 -4.51
N VAL A 25 -6.60 5.75 -5.77
CA VAL A 25 -5.23 5.45 -6.21
C VAL A 25 -4.29 6.66 -6.14
N ASP A 26 -4.83 7.86 -6.31
CA ASP A 26 -4.08 9.12 -6.39
C ASP A 26 -4.21 9.96 -5.11
N GLU A 27 -5.11 9.56 -4.19
CA GLU A 27 -5.38 10.29 -2.96
C GLU A 27 -4.61 9.74 -1.76
N ASN A 28 -4.58 10.54 -0.70
CA ASN A 28 -3.95 10.20 0.55
C ASN A 28 -4.80 9.16 1.31
N LEU A 29 -4.28 7.94 1.41
CA LEU A 29 -4.90 6.83 2.11
C LEU A 29 -5.03 7.06 3.62
N ILE A 30 -4.16 7.89 4.23
CA ILE A 30 -4.25 8.23 5.65
C ILE A 30 -5.53 9.04 5.91
N ASP A 31 -5.87 9.97 5.03
CA ASP A 31 -7.12 10.74 5.11
C ASP A 31 -8.36 9.85 4.89
N HIS A 32 -8.18 8.72 4.21
CA HIS A 32 -9.19 7.66 4.03
C HIS A 32 -9.30 6.69 5.23
N GLY A 33 -8.50 6.85 6.28
CA GLY A 33 -8.54 6.00 7.48
C GLY A 33 -7.42 4.96 7.58
N LEU A 34 -6.39 5.06 6.74
CA LEU A 34 -5.21 4.22 6.86
C LEU A 34 -4.27 4.71 7.98
N ASP A 35 -4.09 3.88 9.01
CA ASP A 35 -3.20 4.20 10.12
C ASP A 35 -1.77 3.66 9.94
N SER A 36 -0.81 4.21 10.70
CA SER A 36 0.58 3.77 10.72
C SER A 36 0.75 2.27 10.98
N VAL A 37 -0.07 1.70 11.87
CA VAL A 37 -0.05 0.26 12.20
C VAL A 37 -0.40 -0.59 10.98
N ARG A 38 -1.39 -0.15 10.19
CA ARG A 38 -1.82 -0.84 8.97
C ARG A 38 -0.73 -0.77 7.91
N ILE A 39 -0.10 0.40 7.73
CA ILE A 39 1.04 0.55 6.81
C ILE A 39 2.19 -0.37 7.19
N MET A 40 2.56 -0.46 8.47
CA MET A 40 3.62 -1.37 8.91
C MET A 40 3.26 -2.84 8.63
N THR A 41 2.01 -3.22 8.88
CA THR A 41 1.50 -4.58 8.60
C THR A 41 1.58 -4.93 7.11
N LEU A 42 1.15 -4.00 6.24
CA LEU A 42 1.23 -4.14 4.78
C LEU A 42 2.68 -4.24 4.32
N LEU A 43 3.55 -3.37 4.82
CA LEU A 43 4.97 -3.35 4.46
C LEU A 43 5.67 -4.67 4.85
N GLU A 44 5.40 -5.19 6.04
CA GLU A 44 5.93 -6.48 6.48
C GLU A 44 5.44 -7.64 5.61
N ARG A 45 4.17 -7.60 5.18
CA ARG A 45 3.59 -8.59 4.27
C ARG A 45 4.25 -8.54 2.91
N TRP A 46 4.33 -7.36 2.29
CA TRP A 46 4.97 -7.20 0.99
C TRP A 46 6.45 -7.55 1.05
N ARG A 47 7.17 -7.22 2.14
CA ARG A 47 8.56 -7.65 2.34
C ARG A 47 8.71 -9.17 2.32
N ARG A 48 7.81 -9.89 2.98
CA ARG A 48 7.84 -11.36 3.04
C ARG A 48 7.45 -12.00 1.71
N GLU A 49 6.43 -11.50 1.03
CA GLU A 49 5.89 -12.11 -0.20
C GLU A 49 6.64 -11.68 -1.47
N HIS A 50 7.14 -10.45 -1.52
CA HIS A 50 7.66 -9.78 -2.71
C HIS A 50 9.08 -9.23 -2.57
N ALA A 51 9.71 -9.36 -1.39
CA ALA A 51 11.06 -8.87 -1.12
C ALA A 51 11.26 -7.36 -1.40
N VAL A 52 10.21 -6.55 -1.18
CA VAL A 52 10.29 -5.09 -1.35
C VAL A 52 11.28 -4.43 -0.38
N THR A 53 12.02 -3.46 -0.89
CA THR A 53 13.05 -2.72 -0.13
C THR A 53 12.55 -1.40 0.47
N ALA A 54 11.31 -0.99 0.14
CA ALA A 54 10.71 0.24 0.66
C ALA A 54 10.70 0.26 2.21
N SER A 55 10.74 1.46 2.78
CA SER A 55 10.60 1.68 4.22
C SER A 55 9.25 2.31 4.55
N PHE A 56 8.87 2.26 5.83
CA PHE A 56 7.68 2.95 6.31
C PHE A 56 7.73 4.44 6.00
N ALA A 57 8.90 5.08 6.14
CA ALA A 57 9.05 6.50 5.87
C ALA A 57 8.75 6.82 4.39
N ASP A 58 9.21 5.99 3.46
CA ASP A 58 8.92 6.17 2.02
C ASP A 58 7.40 6.10 1.76
N LEU A 59 6.72 5.15 2.38
CA LEU A 59 5.26 4.98 2.25
C LEU A 59 4.48 6.10 2.95
N ALA A 60 4.94 6.55 4.11
CA ALA A 60 4.29 7.58 4.92
C ALA A 60 4.51 9.00 4.38
N GLU A 61 5.59 9.24 3.64
CA GLU A 61 5.83 10.52 2.96
C GLU A 61 4.78 10.76 1.87
N ARG A 62 4.43 9.71 1.14
CA ARG A 62 3.41 9.73 0.07
C ARG A 62 2.47 8.54 0.19
N PRO A 63 1.48 8.60 1.07
CA PRO A 63 0.51 7.52 1.30
C PRO A 63 -0.54 7.40 0.18
N ALA A 64 -0.09 7.30 -1.07
CA ALA A 64 -0.95 7.14 -2.25
C ALA A 64 -0.53 5.89 -3.03
N LEU A 65 -1.49 5.14 -3.59
CA LEU A 65 -1.20 3.88 -4.28
C LEU A 65 -0.28 4.07 -5.50
N ASP A 66 -0.45 5.15 -6.26
CA ASP A 66 0.40 5.47 -7.41
C ASP A 66 1.87 5.67 -7.01
N ALA A 67 2.10 6.43 -5.93
CA ALA A 67 3.43 6.63 -5.37
C ALA A 67 4.03 5.32 -4.83
N TRP A 68 3.21 4.54 -4.13
CA TRP A 68 3.62 3.24 -3.59
C TRP A 68 3.98 2.25 -4.67
N ALA A 69 3.21 2.19 -5.76
CA ALA A 69 3.51 1.32 -6.90
C ALA A 69 4.92 1.57 -7.44
N SER A 70 5.30 2.84 -7.60
CA SER A 70 6.64 3.22 -8.04
C SER A 70 7.72 2.84 -7.03
N LEU A 71 7.49 3.06 -5.73
CA LEU A 71 8.45 2.74 -4.66
C LEU A 71 8.64 1.22 -4.47
N LEU A 72 7.57 0.46 -4.65
CA LEU A 72 7.54 -0.99 -4.45
C LEU A 72 7.95 -1.76 -5.73
N GLY A 73 8.18 -1.06 -6.84
CA GLY A 73 8.52 -1.67 -8.14
C GLY A 73 7.37 -2.51 -8.71
N ALA A 74 6.13 -2.07 -8.46
CA ALA A 74 4.95 -2.71 -9.00
C ALA A 74 4.87 -2.52 -10.52
N VAL A 75 4.36 -3.53 -11.22
CA VAL A 75 4.19 -3.56 -12.69
C VAL A 75 2.73 -3.65 -13.11
#